data_AF-A0A951DQ12-F1
#
_entry.id   AF-A0A951DQ12-F1
#
_cell.length_a   1.000
_cell.length_b   1.000
_cell.length_c   1.000
_cell.angle_alpha   90.00
_cell.angle_beta   90.00
_cell.angle_gamma   90.00
#
_symmetry.space_group_name_H-M   'P 1'
#
loop_
_entity.id
_entity.type
_entity.pdbx_description
1 polymer ?
#
loop_
_entity_poly.entity_id
_entity_poly.type
_entity_poly.pdbx_seq_one_letter_code
_entity_poly.pdbx_strand_id
1 'polypeptide(L)' 'MHDHLLDWYVHNGRDLPWRRTRDPYAILVAEVMLQQTQVDRVIPKWHAWLERFPTLTALAAASRADAIRAW' A
#
# COMPACT_ATOMS: atom_id res chain seq x y z
N MET A 1 -0.22 28.79 -6.24
CA MET A 1 -1.02 28.03 -5.23
C MET A 1 -0.58 26.57 -5.18
N HIS A 2 -0.52 25.85 -6.31
CA HIS A 2 -0.01 24.47 -6.35
C HIS A 2 1.45 24.37 -5.87
N ASP A 3 2.30 25.30 -6.26
CA ASP A 3 3.74 25.26 -5.92
C ASP A 3 3.98 25.31 -4.40
N HIS A 4 3.25 26.18 -3.68
CA HIS A 4 3.37 26.24 -2.22
C HIS A 4 2.94 24.94 -1.52
N LEU A 5 1.93 24.23 -2.05
CA LEU A 5 1.49 22.96 -1.50
C LEU A 5 2.52 21.85 -1.78
N LEU A 6 3.09 21.83 -2.98
CA LEU A 6 4.13 20.88 -3.36
C LEU A 6 5.40 21.10 -2.52
N ASP A 7 5.84 22.34 -2.37
CA ASP A 7 6.99 22.69 -1.51
C ASP A 7 6.74 22.25 -0.07
N TRP A 8 5.57 22.54 0.50
CA TRP A 8 5.24 22.08 1.84
C TRP A 8 5.27 20.55 1.94
N TYR A 9 4.73 19.84 0.96
CA TYR A 9 4.70 18.37 0.95
C TYR A 9 6.09 17.75 0.84
N VAL A 10 7.00 18.36 0.08
CA VAL A 10 8.42 17.93 0.01
C VAL A 10 9.08 17.97 1.40
N HIS A 11 8.77 18.98 2.21
CA HIS A 11 9.39 19.17 3.53
C HIS A 11 8.65 18.49 4.69
N ASN A 12 7.33 18.30 4.59
CA ASN A 12 6.47 17.86 5.70
C ASN A 12 5.70 16.57 5.41
N GLY A 13 5.82 16.02 4.20
CA GLY A 13 5.15 14.81 3.80
C GLY A 13 5.52 13.64 4.71
N ARG A 14 4.50 12.96 5.25
CA ARG A 14 4.71 11.70 5.98
C ARG A 14 5.42 10.68 5.10
N ASP A 15 6.43 10.07 5.68
CA ASP A 15 7.16 8.96 5.09
C ASP A 15 6.37 7.66 5.28
N LEU A 16 5.80 7.14 4.19
CA LEU A 16 4.96 5.95 4.18
C LEU A 16 5.52 4.93 3.18
N PRO A 17 5.53 3.62 3.49
CA PRO A 17 6.19 2.61 2.64
C PRO A 17 5.74 2.62 1.18
N TRP A 18 4.42 2.73 0.93
CA TRP A 18 3.85 2.78 -0.41
C TRP A 18 4.17 4.06 -1.19
N ARG A 19 4.68 5.11 -0.54
CA ARG A 19 5.17 6.34 -1.22
C ARG A 19 6.62 6.22 -1.69
N ARG A 20 7.36 5.20 -1.24
CA ARG A 20 8.76 4.95 -1.63
C ARG A 20 8.89 4.04 -2.85
N THR A 21 7.77 3.51 -3.36
CA THR A 21 7.73 2.63 -4.53
C THR A 21 6.94 3.28 -5.67
N ARG A 22 7.19 2.82 -6.89
CA ARG A 22 6.39 3.14 -8.09
C ARG A 22 5.69 1.91 -8.66
N ASP A 23 5.71 0.78 -7.94
CA ASP A 23 5.01 -0.43 -8.34
C ASP A 23 3.49 -0.22 -8.24
N PRO A 24 2.75 -0.27 -9.36
CA PRO A 24 1.30 -0.06 -9.35
C PRO A 24 0.54 -1.10 -8.52
N TYR A 25 1.04 -2.34 -8.40
CA TYR A 25 0.40 -3.37 -7.58
C TYR A 25 0.54 -3.05 -6.10
N ALA A 26 1.76 -2.73 -5.66
CA ALA A 26 2.04 -2.36 -4.27
C ALA A 26 1.25 -1.10 -3.84
N ILE A 27 1.13 -0.12 -4.73
CA ILE A 27 0.32 1.09 -4.51
C ILE A 27 -1.17 0.73 -4.41
N LEU A 28 -1.70 -0.04 -5.36
CA LEU A 28 -3.11 -0.46 -5.35
C LEU A 28 -3.50 -1.17 -4.05
N VAL A 29 -2.67 -2.10 -3.56
CA VAL A 29 -2.92 -2.80 -2.30
C VAL A 29 -3.00 -1.82 -1.13
N ALA A 30 -2.07 -0.86 -1.04
CA ALA A 30 -2.09 0.15 0.01
C ALA A 30 -3.38 0.99 -0.04
N GLU A 31 -3.76 1.49 -1.22
CA GLU A 31 -4.96 2.30 -1.41
C GLU A 31 -6.22 1.55 -0.98
N VAL A 32 -6.37 0.27 -1.36
CA VAL A 32 -7.55 -0.54 -0.97
C VAL A 32 -7.59 -0.77 0.55
N MET A 33 -6.47 -1.08 1.20
CA MET A 33 -6.42 -1.23 2.66
C MET A 33 -6.79 0.07 3.39
N LEU A 34 -6.32 1.21 2.87
CA LEU A 34 -6.52 2.54 3.46
C LEU A 34 -7.95 3.06 3.35
N GLN A 35 -8.83 2.47 2.52
CA GLN A 35 -10.23 2.88 2.40
C GLN A 35 -11.00 2.70 3.72
N GLN A 36 -10.66 1.70 4.53
CA GLN A 36 -11.38 1.36 5.77
C GLN A 36 -10.46 1.22 7.00
N THR A 37 -9.14 1.26 6.81
CA THR A 37 -8.16 1.02 7.88
C THR A 37 -7.22 2.20 8.07
N GLN A 38 -6.95 2.57 9.33
CA GLN A 38 -6.00 3.64 9.66
C GLN A 38 -4.56 3.26 9.30
N VAL A 39 -3.76 4.25 8.89
CA VAL A 39 -2.38 4.09 8.39
C VAL A 39 -1.51 3.17 9.26
N ASP A 40 -1.49 3.39 10.57
CA ASP A 40 -0.60 2.67 11.48
C ASP A 40 -0.92 1.17 11.57
N ARG A 41 -2.18 0.79 11.31
CA ARG A 41 -2.62 -0.60 11.20
C ARG A 41 -2.33 -1.19 9.82
N VAL A 42 -2.34 -0.37 8.77
CA VAL A 42 -2.06 -0.80 7.39
C VAL A 42 -0.59 -1.15 7.20
N ILE A 43 0.35 -0.38 7.77
CA ILE A 43 1.81 -0.58 7.55
C ILE A 43 2.24 -2.05 7.72
N PRO A 44 2.01 -2.72 8.86
CA PRO A 44 2.44 -4.12 9.02
C PRO A 44 1.67 -5.09 8.13
N LYS A 45 0.38 -4.83 7.87
CA LYS A 45 -0.47 -5.66 7.02
C LYS A 45 -0.06 -5.60 5.55
N TRP A 46 0.30 -4.41 5.07
CA TRP A 46 0.77 -4.19 3.71
C TRP A 46 2.10 -4.91 3.45
N HIS A 47 3.05 -4.85 4.38
CA HIS A 47 4.31 -5.60 4.28
C HIS A 47 4.06 -7.12 4.22
N ALA A 48 3.26 -7.66 5.15
CA ALA A 48 2.94 -9.09 5.16
C ALA A 48 2.18 -9.53 3.90
N TRP A 49 1.31 -8.68 3.37
CA TRP A 49 0.59 -8.94 2.13
C TRP A 49 1.54 -9.04 0.94
N LEU A 50 2.46 -8.09 0.77
CA LEU A 50 3.42 -8.11 -0.33
C LEU A 50 4.49 -9.19 -0.19
N GLU A 51 4.81 -9.61 1.04
CA GLU A 51 5.65 -10.77 1.25
C GLU A 51 4.96 -12.05 0.77
N ARG A 52 3.66 -12.21 1.08
CA ARG A 52 2.89 -13.40 0.69
C ARG A 52 2.48 -13.40 -0.78
N PHE A 53 2.11 -12.25 -1.32
CA PHE A 53 1.65 -12.06 -2.69
C PHE A 53 2.47 -10.92 -3.31
N PRO A 54 3.71 -11.18 -3.77
CA PRO A 54 4.62 -10.12 -4.22
C PRO A 54 4.22 -9.47 -5.54
N THR A 55 3.32 -10.09 -6.30
CA THR A 55 2.84 -9.56 -7.59
C THR A 55 1.36 -9.80 -7.76
N LEU A 56 0.73 -9.04 -8.67
CA LEU A 56 -0.64 -9.27 -9.08
C LEU A 56 -0.87 -10.70 -9.60
N THR A 57 0.10 -11.26 -10.33
CA THR A 57 0.05 -12.64 -10.81
C THR A 57 0.11 -13.66 -9.67
N ALA A 58 0.93 -13.43 -8.64
CA ALA A 58 0.99 -14.29 -7.46
C ALA A 58 -0.34 -14.27 -6.68
N LEU A 59 -0.97 -13.11 -6.55
CA LEU A 59 -2.30 -13.00 -5.96
C LEU A 59 -3.37 -13.71 -6.81
N ALA A 60 -3.31 -13.56 -8.14
CA ALA A 60 -4.26 -14.18 -9.05
C ALA A 60 -4.17 -15.72 -9.08
N ALA A 61 -2.97 -16.27 -8.84
CA ALA A 61 -2.75 -17.70 -8.73
C ALA A 61 -3.16 -18.28 -7.36
N ALA A 62 -3.32 -17.45 -6.33
CA ALA A 62 -3.70 -17.89 -5.00
C ALA A 62 -5.20 -18.25 -4.93
N SER A 63 -5.55 -19.14 -3.98
CA SER A 63 -6.96 -19.40 -3.73
C SER A 63 -7.64 -18.17 -3.13
N ARG A 64 -8.92 -17.97 -3.45
CA ARG A 64 -9.72 -16.91 -2.81
C ARG A 64 -9.68 -17.01 -1.28
N ALA A 65 -9.66 -18.22 -0.73
CA ALA A 65 -9.61 -18.45 0.71
C ALA A 65 -8.27 -17.98 1.31
N ASP A 66 -7.16 -18.14 0.60
CA ASP A 66 -5.85 -17.64 1.03
C ASP A 66 -5.79 -16.12 1.07
N ALA A 67 -6.32 -15.47 0.03
CA ALA A 67 -6.43 -14.02 -0.03
C ALA A 67 -7.29 -13.48 1.14
N ILE A 68 -8.45 -14.08 1.39
CA ILE A 68 -9.34 -13.66 2.50
C ILE A 68 -8.68 -13.84 3.86
N ARG A 69 -7.93 -14.94 4.07
CA ARG A 69 -7.22 -15.17 5.35
C ARG A 69 -6.07 -14.20 5.59
N ALA A 70 -5.43 -13.73 4.53
CA ALA A 70 -4.29 -12.83 4.62
C ALA A 70 -4.69 -11.37 4.84
N TRP A 71 -5.89 -10.99 4.38
CA TRP A 71 -6.46 -9.64 4.51
C TRP A 71 -6.84 -9.38 5.98
#